data_AF-A0A972LMC0-F1
#
_entry.id   AF-A0A972LMC0-F1
#
_cell.length_a   1.000
_cell.length_b   1.000
_cell.length_c   1.000
_cell.angle_alpha   90.00
_cell.angle_beta   90.00
_cell.angle_gamma   90.00
#
_symmetry.space_group_name_H-M   'P 1'
#
loop_
_entity.id
_entity.type
_entity.pdbx_description
1 polymer ?
#
loop_
_entity_poly.entity_id
_entity_poly.type
_entity_poly.pdbx_seq_one_letter_code
_entity_poly.pdbx_strand_id
1 'polypeptide(L)'
;MIIHCTQKLAKKLPDVSTTAHTETSPLGSWHANLYTIDRRNCVLFCHDTTRYTIFIPGLRKAQFVELGRWLKEAFTASLAYMGMEDSQVSRAELALGAVQYDTKTNRSVLGSLNQMKFMLDARVAKVEDVMLLNPLSVTRWLCHYPVNIKGKSGFWMADDAMMERVEVL
;
A
#
# COMPACT_ATOMS: atom_id res chain seq x y z
N MET A 1 5.69 -11.23 3.20
CA MET A 1 5.68 -10.08 2.28
C MET A 1 6.88 -9.19 2.55
N ILE A 2 7.40 -8.52 1.52
CA ILE A 2 8.45 -7.49 1.69
C ILE A 2 7.83 -6.11 1.49
N ILE A 3 8.25 -5.15 2.31
CA ILE A 3 7.96 -3.73 2.15
C ILE A 3 9.26 -2.98 1.83
N HIS A 4 9.41 -2.63 0.57
CA HIS A 4 10.47 -1.82 0.00
C HIS A 4 10.29 -0.35 0.42
N CYS A 5 11.04 0.08 1.43
CA CYS A 5 10.89 1.39 2.06
C CYS A 5 11.75 2.45 1.37
N THR A 6 11.21 3.66 1.21
CA THR A 6 12.06 4.82 0.95
C THR A 6 12.98 5.07 2.15
N GLN A 7 14.13 5.72 1.92
CA GLN A 7 15.09 6.05 2.97
C GLN A 7 14.46 6.87 4.11
N LYS A 8 13.47 7.71 3.81
CA LYS A 8 12.74 8.50 4.81
C LYS A 8 11.89 7.61 5.71
N LEU A 9 11.22 6.60 5.16
CA LEU A 9 10.43 5.64 5.93
C LEU A 9 11.34 4.68 6.71
N ALA A 10 12.41 4.18 6.10
CA ALA A 10 13.34 3.23 6.72
C ALA A 10 13.90 3.75 8.05
N LYS A 11 14.20 5.06 8.13
CA LYS A 11 14.65 5.73 9.37
C LYS A 11 13.65 5.72 10.53
N LYS A 12 12.38 5.37 10.29
CA LYS A 12 11.34 5.27 11.34
C LYS A 12 11.05 3.82 11.77
N LEU A 13 11.60 2.84 11.06
CA LEU A 13 11.28 1.43 11.27
C LEU A 13 12.39 0.72 12.02
N PRO A 14 12.05 -0.32 12.81
CA PRO A 14 13.05 -1.26 13.30
C PRO A 14 13.57 -2.12 12.15
N ASP A 15 14.86 -2.47 12.20
CA ASP A 15 15.47 -3.56 11.44
C ASP A 15 15.18 -3.58 9.93
N VAL A 16 15.55 -2.50 9.24
CA VAL A 16 15.47 -2.41 7.77
C VAL A 16 16.78 -2.88 7.13
N SER A 17 16.68 -3.87 6.26
CA SER A 17 17.82 -4.38 5.50
C SER A 17 18.25 -3.39 4.39
N THR A 18 19.55 -3.19 4.25
CA THR A 18 20.11 -2.48 3.08
C THR A 18 20.24 -3.39 1.86
N THR A 19 20.24 -4.71 2.07
CA THR A 19 20.25 -5.71 1.01
C THR A 19 18.82 -6.11 0.66
N ALA A 20 18.57 -6.31 -0.63
CA ALA A 20 17.27 -6.72 -1.12
C ALA A 20 16.90 -8.13 -0.62
N HIS A 21 15.68 -8.28 -0.11
CA HIS A 21 15.13 -9.60 0.18
C HIS A 21 14.64 -10.28 -1.11
N THR A 22 14.59 -11.61 -1.08
CA THR A 22 13.99 -12.42 -2.13
C THR A 22 12.50 -12.57 -1.89
N GLU A 23 11.70 -12.24 -2.89
CA GLU A 23 10.25 -12.40 -2.81
C GLU A 23 9.85 -13.86 -2.63
N THR A 24 8.99 -14.11 -1.66
CA THR A 24 8.41 -15.43 -1.34
C THR A 24 6.90 -15.38 -1.08
N SER A 25 6.32 -14.18 -0.99
CA SER A 25 4.88 -13.94 -0.82
C SER A 25 4.11 -14.33 -2.08
N PRO A 26 3.09 -15.21 -2.00
CA PRO A 26 2.19 -15.47 -3.12
C PRO A 26 1.52 -14.19 -3.63
N LEU A 27 1.17 -13.28 -2.72
CA LEU A 27 0.58 -12.01 -3.08
C LEU A 27 1.56 -11.02 -3.68
N GLY A 28 2.86 -11.13 -3.38
CA GLY A 28 3.89 -10.19 -3.83
C GLY A 28 4.26 -9.12 -2.80
N SER A 29 5.09 -8.17 -3.27
CA SER A 29 5.78 -7.15 -2.47
C SER A 29 5.14 -5.79 -2.65
N TRP A 30 5.53 -4.88 -1.76
CA TRP A 30 5.01 -3.52 -1.72
C TRP A 30 6.15 -2.53 -1.67
N HIS A 31 5.98 -1.37 -2.28
CA HIS A 31 6.78 -0.19 -1.98
C HIS A 31 6.02 0.73 -1.04
N ALA A 32 6.72 1.37 -0.11
CA ALA A 32 6.13 2.29 0.84
C ALA A 32 6.90 3.60 0.97
N ASN A 33 6.18 4.71 1.04
CA ASN A 33 6.76 6.03 1.22
C ASN A 33 6.06 6.84 2.32
N LEU A 34 6.86 7.60 3.06
CA LEU A 34 6.45 8.42 4.19
C LEU A 34 6.26 9.88 3.80
N TYR A 35 5.03 10.36 3.97
CA TYR A 35 4.65 11.75 3.77
C TYR A 35 4.32 12.42 5.11
N THR A 36 4.41 13.73 5.12
CA THR A 36 3.98 14.56 6.25
C THR A 36 2.90 15.49 5.73
N ILE A 37 1.68 15.32 6.21
CA ILE A 37 0.48 16.06 5.79
C ILE A 37 -0.20 16.55 7.06
N ASP A 38 -0.51 17.84 7.15
CA ASP A 38 -1.09 18.49 8.35
C ASP A 38 -0.33 18.17 9.64
N ARG A 39 1.00 18.13 9.55
CA ARG A 39 1.94 17.76 10.63
C ARG A 39 1.77 16.32 11.16
N ARG A 40 1.14 15.44 10.37
CA ARG A 40 0.93 14.02 10.69
C ARG A 40 1.74 13.14 9.73
N ASN A 41 2.27 12.03 10.25
CA ASN A 41 2.90 11.03 9.39
C ASN A 41 1.81 10.24 8.66
N CYS A 42 1.91 10.19 7.33
CA CYS A 42 1.03 9.41 6.49
C CYS A 42 1.90 8.49 5.63
N VAL A 43 1.51 7.22 5.48
CA VAL A 43 2.22 6.28 4.61
C VAL A 43 1.30 5.88 3.47
N LEU A 44 1.85 5.94 2.25
CA LEU A 44 1.27 5.28 1.09
C LEU A 44 2.08 4.01 0.83
N PHE A 45 1.37 2.90 0.66
CA PHE A 45 1.91 1.64 0.18
C PHE A 45 1.40 1.41 -1.23
N CYS A 46 2.21 0.84 -2.12
CA CYS A 46 1.83 0.51 -3.48
C CYS A 46 2.32 -0.90 -3.81
N HIS A 47 1.42 -1.77 -4.24
CA HIS A 47 1.74 -3.14 -4.60
C HIS A 47 2.57 -3.20 -5.90
N ASP A 48 3.63 -4.00 -5.88
CA ASP A 48 4.67 -4.05 -6.92
C ASP A 48 4.20 -4.54 -8.28
N THR A 49 3.05 -5.22 -8.33
CA THR A 49 2.49 -5.75 -9.58
C THR A 49 1.24 -4.99 -10.00
N THR A 50 0.24 -4.95 -9.13
CA THR A 50 -1.10 -4.42 -9.44
C THR A 50 -1.20 -2.90 -9.27
N ARG A 51 -0.19 -2.27 -8.64
CA ARG A 51 -0.19 -0.85 -8.26
C ARG A 51 -1.27 -0.45 -7.25
N TYR A 52 -1.99 -1.43 -6.70
CA TYR A 52 -2.95 -1.24 -5.63
C TYR A 52 -2.33 -0.46 -4.47
N THR A 53 -2.99 0.62 -4.04
CA THR A 53 -2.41 1.60 -3.14
C THR A 53 -3.20 1.69 -1.84
N ILE A 54 -2.53 1.51 -0.69
CA ILE A 54 -3.10 1.67 0.64
C ILE A 54 -2.67 3.00 1.24
N PHE A 55 -3.62 3.74 1.82
CA PHE A 55 -3.37 4.98 2.56
C PHE A 55 -3.61 4.80 4.05
N ILE A 56 -2.59 5.10 4.87
CA ILE A 56 -2.70 5.12 6.33
C ILE A 56 -2.25 6.49 6.86
N PRO A 57 -3.19 7.33 7.35
CA PRO A 57 -2.86 8.61 7.99
C PRO A 57 -2.53 8.47 9.47
N GLY A 58 -1.90 9.49 10.04
CA GLY A 58 -1.84 9.69 11.50
C GLY A 58 -0.89 8.76 12.28
N LEU A 59 0.06 8.10 11.61
CA LEU A 59 0.98 7.14 12.25
C LEU A 59 1.90 7.82 13.29
N ARG A 60 2.01 7.21 14.47
CA ARG A 60 2.95 7.60 15.53
C ARG A 60 4.00 6.52 15.74
N LYS A 61 4.94 6.76 16.67
CA LYS A 61 6.08 5.87 16.92
C LYS A 61 5.65 4.41 17.17
N ALA A 62 4.62 4.19 17.98
CA ALA A 62 4.10 2.85 18.26
C ALA A 62 3.60 2.14 16.99
N GLN A 63 2.88 2.85 16.11
CA GLN A 63 2.39 2.26 14.87
C GLN A 63 3.51 1.97 13.86
N PHE A 64 4.63 2.68 13.89
CA PHE A 64 5.79 2.34 13.06
C PHE A 64 6.47 1.03 13.49
N VAL A 65 6.48 0.70 14.77
CA VAL A 65 6.98 -0.60 15.27
C VAL A 65 6.12 -1.75 14.71
N GLU A 66 4.83 -1.50 14.55
CA GLU A 66 3.85 -2.49 14.07
C GLU A 66 3.42 -2.24 12.61
N LEU A 67 4.23 -1.56 11.79
CA LEU A 67 3.76 -1.07 10.49
C LEU A 67 3.23 -2.18 9.59
N GLY A 68 3.84 -3.37 9.64
CA GLY A 68 3.37 -4.53 8.88
C GLY A 68 1.99 -5.02 9.30
N ARG A 69 1.67 -4.98 10.60
CA ARG A 69 0.31 -5.28 11.11
C ARG A 69 -0.69 -4.25 10.57
N TRP A 70 -0.36 -2.96 10.67
CA TRP A 70 -1.23 -1.89 10.16
C TRP A 70 -1.47 -1.98 8.65
N LEU A 71 -0.46 -2.35 7.86
CA LEU A 71 -0.66 -2.61 6.43
C LEU A 71 -1.64 -3.76 6.19
N LYS A 72 -1.46 -4.90 6.89
CA LYS A 72 -2.35 -6.07 6.74
C LYS A 72 -3.80 -5.74 7.08
N GLU A 73 -4.02 -5.05 8.20
CA GLU A 73 -5.35 -4.63 8.64
C GLU A 73 -5.98 -3.65 7.66
N ALA A 74 -5.23 -2.63 7.20
CA ALA A 74 -5.74 -1.68 6.22
C ALA A 74 -6.04 -2.33 4.87
N PHE A 75 -5.23 -3.29 4.45
CA PHE A 75 -5.42 -4.03 3.20
C PHE A 75 -6.63 -4.97 3.25
N THR A 76 -6.74 -5.80 4.29
CA THR A 76 -7.91 -6.70 4.45
C THR A 76 -9.20 -5.91 4.58
N ALA A 77 -9.20 -4.81 5.35
CA ALA A 77 -10.33 -3.90 5.45
C ALA A 77 -10.66 -3.24 4.11
N SER A 78 -9.67 -2.91 3.28
CA SER A 78 -9.94 -2.33 1.95
C SER A 78 -10.53 -3.35 0.98
N LEU A 79 -10.08 -4.61 1.00
CA LEU A 79 -10.69 -5.67 0.20
C LEU A 79 -12.17 -5.88 0.57
N ALA A 80 -12.47 -6.00 1.88
CA ALA A 80 -13.83 -6.11 2.37
C ALA A 80 -14.67 -4.89 2.02
N TYR A 81 -14.12 -3.68 2.16
CA TYR A 81 -14.80 -2.42 1.80
C TYR A 81 -15.15 -2.34 0.31
N MET A 82 -14.41 -3.05 -0.55
CA MET A 82 -14.69 -3.14 -1.98
C MET A 82 -15.53 -4.37 -2.38
N GLY A 83 -16.04 -5.13 -1.40
CA GLY A 83 -17.01 -6.20 -1.62
C GLY A 83 -16.41 -7.59 -1.85
N MET A 84 -15.13 -7.82 -1.51
CA MET A 84 -14.59 -9.18 -1.51
C MET A 84 -15.18 -10.01 -0.37
N GLU A 85 -15.44 -11.29 -0.65
CA GLU A 85 -16.00 -12.24 0.31
C GLU A 85 -15.02 -12.53 1.45
N ASP A 86 -15.53 -12.78 2.66
CA ASP A 86 -14.72 -13.05 3.86
C ASP A 86 -13.71 -14.19 3.64
N SER A 87 -14.09 -15.21 2.87
CA SER A 87 -13.22 -16.33 2.53
C SER A 87 -12.02 -15.89 1.67
N GLN A 88 -12.20 -14.94 0.76
CA GLN A 88 -11.14 -14.39 -0.08
C GLN A 88 -10.24 -13.45 0.71
N VAL A 89 -10.83 -12.60 1.55
CA VAL A 89 -10.09 -11.71 2.46
C VAL A 89 -9.18 -12.51 3.40
N SER A 90 -9.70 -13.61 3.96
CA SER A 90 -8.95 -14.52 4.83
C SER A 90 -7.77 -15.18 4.10
N ARG A 91 -7.97 -15.64 2.85
CA ARG A 91 -6.88 -16.19 2.02
C ARG A 91 -5.81 -15.14 1.73
N ALA A 92 -6.23 -13.91 1.43
CA ALA A 92 -5.32 -12.80 1.19
C ALA A 92 -4.46 -12.49 2.42
N GLU A 93 -5.07 -12.45 3.62
CA GLU A 93 -4.35 -12.22 4.87
C GLU A 93 -3.26 -13.27 5.11
N LEU A 94 -3.59 -14.55 4.95
CA LEU A 94 -2.65 -15.65 5.09
C LEU A 94 -1.49 -15.55 4.09
N ALA A 95 -1.79 -15.18 2.84
CA ALA A 95 -0.80 -15.03 1.78
C ALA A 95 0.22 -13.91 2.02
N LEU A 96 -0.09 -12.90 2.85
CA LEU A 96 0.87 -11.82 3.17
C LEU A 96 2.04 -12.32 4.03
N GLY A 97 1.85 -13.34 4.85
CA GLY A 97 2.91 -13.93 5.69
C GLY A 97 3.60 -12.92 6.62
N ALA A 98 4.81 -13.24 7.11
CA ALA A 98 5.60 -12.33 7.93
C ALA A 98 6.10 -11.11 7.12
N VAL A 99 6.23 -9.95 7.76
CA VAL A 99 6.73 -8.73 7.12
C VAL A 99 8.26 -8.67 7.21
N GLN A 100 8.90 -8.26 6.12
CA GLN A 100 10.32 -7.91 6.08
C GLN A 100 10.45 -6.54 5.43
N TYR A 101 11.50 -5.79 5.81
CA TYR A 101 11.76 -4.45 5.31
C TYR A 101 13.12 -4.39 4.65
N ASP A 102 13.17 -3.82 3.45
CA ASP A 102 14.43 -3.43 2.84
C ASP A 102 14.33 -2.04 2.19
N THR A 103 15.42 -1.59 1.56
CA THR A 103 15.46 -0.35 0.79
C THR A 103 15.63 -0.56 -0.72
N LYS A 104 15.28 -1.75 -1.24
CA LYS A 104 15.24 -1.97 -2.69
C LYS A 104 14.25 -0.98 -3.31
N THR A 105 14.50 -0.58 -4.54
CA THR A 105 13.69 0.43 -5.20
C THR A 105 13.39 0.05 -6.64
N ASN A 106 12.12 0.13 -7.01
CA ASN A 106 11.64 0.10 -8.37
C ASN A 106 11.13 1.50 -8.77
N ARG A 107 11.82 2.15 -9.71
CA ARG A 107 11.49 3.52 -10.16
C ARG A 107 10.09 3.64 -10.77
N SER A 108 9.57 2.59 -11.40
CA SER A 108 8.20 2.58 -11.94
C SER A 108 7.16 2.62 -10.80
N VAL A 109 7.36 1.82 -9.75
CA VAL A 109 6.46 1.80 -8.59
C VAL A 109 6.56 3.11 -7.81
N LEU A 110 7.77 3.68 -7.66
CA LEU A 110 7.93 5.03 -7.09
C LEU A 110 7.21 6.11 -7.90
N GLY A 111 7.22 6.01 -9.23
CA GLY A 111 6.44 6.89 -10.11
C GLY A 111 4.94 6.81 -9.79
N SER A 112 4.41 5.61 -9.59
CA SER A 112 3.01 5.41 -9.16
C SER A 112 2.75 5.99 -7.77
N LEU A 113 3.63 5.79 -6.78
CA LEU A 113 3.49 6.42 -5.46
C LEU A 113 3.48 7.96 -5.54
N ASN A 114 4.28 8.56 -6.41
CA ASN A 114 4.25 10.01 -6.64
C ASN A 114 2.94 10.47 -7.26
N GLN A 115 2.41 9.72 -8.23
CA GLN A 115 1.09 9.98 -8.80
C GLN A 115 -0.01 9.89 -7.73
N MET A 116 0.02 8.85 -6.89
CA MET A 116 -0.95 8.67 -5.80
C MET A 116 -0.85 9.76 -4.74
N LYS A 117 0.37 10.23 -4.44
CA LYS A 117 0.57 11.39 -3.56
C LYS A 117 -0.06 12.66 -4.15
N PHE A 118 0.13 12.91 -5.45
CA PHE A 118 -0.50 14.06 -6.13
C PHE A 118 -2.03 13.98 -6.07
N MET A 119 -2.59 12.80 -6.30
CA MET A 119 -4.03 12.56 -6.17
C MET A 119 -4.49 12.80 -4.73
N LEU A 120 -3.80 12.22 -3.74
CA LEU A 120 -4.09 12.43 -2.31
C LEU A 120 -4.11 13.92 -1.94
N ASP A 121 -3.18 14.72 -2.45
CA ASP A 121 -3.12 16.17 -2.19
C ASP A 121 -4.39 16.90 -2.64
N ALA A 122 -4.96 16.52 -3.79
CA ALA A 122 -6.22 17.08 -4.27
C ALA A 122 -7.42 16.71 -3.36
N ARG A 123 -7.35 15.57 -2.64
CA ARG A 123 -8.37 15.17 -1.67
C ARG A 123 -8.18 15.87 -0.33
N VAL A 124 -6.94 15.99 0.14
CA VAL A 124 -6.57 16.70 1.37
C VAL A 124 -6.93 18.18 1.28
N ALA A 125 -6.73 18.82 0.13
CA ALA A 125 -7.10 20.23 -0.07
C ALA A 125 -8.60 20.54 0.12
N LYS A 126 -9.46 19.52 0.21
CA LYS A 126 -10.90 19.64 0.44
C LYS A 126 -11.31 19.49 1.90
N VAL A 127 -10.36 19.28 2.81
CA VAL A 127 -10.60 19.12 4.25
C VAL A 127 -9.61 19.98 5.04
N GLU A 128 -9.99 20.35 6.26
CA GLU A 128 -9.12 21.16 7.13
C GLU A 128 -7.99 20.36 7.79
N ASP A 129 -8.18 19.05 7.95
CA ASP A 129 -7.19 18.12 8.51
C ASP A 129 -7.34 16.76 7.82
N VAL A 130 -6.22 16.17 7.39
CA VAL A 130 -6.14 14.84 6.76
C VAL A 130 -6.85 13.74 7.57
N MET A 131 -6.96 13.88 8.88
CA MET A 131 -7.68 12.92 9.74
C MET A 131 -9.20 12.94 9.56
N LEU A 132 -9.76 13.96 8.89
CA LEU A 132 -11.18 13.99 8.52
C LEU A 132 -11.48 13.09 7.31
N LEU A 133 -10.46 12.60 6.61
CA LEU A 133 -10.64 11.66 5.51
C LEU A 133 -10.88 10.24 6.05
N ASN A 134 -11.88 9.56 5.52
CA ASN A 134 -12.02 8.12 5.72
C ASN A 134 -10.94 7.37 4.91
N PRO A 135 -9.98 6.66 5.55
CA PRO A 135 -8.85 6.04 4.85
C PRO A 135 -9.25 4.97 3.83
N LEU A 136 -10.34 4.23 4.08
CA LEU A 136 -10.84 3.21 3.15
C LEU A 136 -11.44 3.85 1.89
N SER A 137 -12.20 4.93 2.05
CA SER A 137 -12.75 5.68 0.92
C SER A 137 -11.65 6.29 0.04
N VAL A 138 -10.59 6.81 0.67
CA VAL A 138 -9.42 7.37 -0.03
C VAL A 138 -8.64 6.26 -0.72
N THR A 139 -8.40 5.15 -0.04
CA THR A 139 -7.76 3.95 -0.61
C THR A 139 -8.49 3.47 -1.86
N ARG A 140 -9.81 3.27 -1.79
CA ARG A 140 -10.61 2.88 -2.97
C ARG A 140 -10.44 3.87 -4.11
N TRP A 141 -10.52 5.17 -3.82
CA TRP A 141 -10.35 6.21 -4.84
C TRP A 141 -8.94 6.22 -5.46
N LEU A 142 -7.90 6.01 -4.67
CA LEU A 142 -6.52 5.90 -5.14
C LEU A 142 -6.29 4.61 -5.94
N CYS A 143 -7.09 3.56 -5.76
CA CYS A 143 -6.97 2.33 -6.54
C CYS A 143 -7.81 2.34 -7.82
N HIS A 144 -8.85 3.17 -7.91
CA HIS A 144 -9.72 3.25 -9.07
C HIS A 144 -9.13 4.14 -10.17
N TYR A 145 -7.99 3.74 -10.72
CA TYR A 145 -7.31 4.43 -11.81
C TYR A 145 -6.65 3.43 -12.77
N PRO A 146 -6.54 3.78 -14.07
CA PRO A 146 -5.96 2.90 -15.07
C PRO A 146 -4.46 2.77 -14.88
N VAL A 147 -3.98 1.53 -14.86
CA VAL A 147 -2.58 1.13 -14.76
C VAL A 147 -2.20 0.15 -15.86
N ASN A 148 -0.93 0.18 -16.24
CA ASN A 148 -0.34 -0.87 -17.05
C ASN A 148 0.29 -1.91 -16.10
N ILE A 149 -0.13 -3.17 -16.26
CA ILE A 149 0.35 -4.28 -15.44
C ILE A 149 1.27 -5.13 -16.30
N LYS A 150 2.50 -5.33 -15.83
CA LYS A 150 3.50 -6.12 -16.53
C LYS A 150 2.94 -7.53 -16.80
N GLY A 151 2.86 -7.90 -18.07
CA GLY A 151 2.36 -9.22 -18.50
C GLY A 151 0.86 -9.29 -18.79
N LYS A 152 0.10 -8.20 -18.58
CA LYS A 152 -1.30 -8.10 -19.02
C LYS A 152 -1.43 -7.13 -20.19
N SER A 153 -2.31 -7.42 -21.13
CA SER A 153 -2.64 -6.51 -22.23
C SER A 153 -3.60 -5.42 -21.75
N GLY A 154 -3.49 -4.22 -22.35
CA GLY A 154 -4.39 -3.10 -22.07
C GLY A 154 -4.13 -2.38 -20.74
N PHE A 155 -5.09 -1.54 -20.37
CA PHE A 155 -5.13 -0.84 -19.08
C PHE A 155 -6.11 -1.54 -18.15
N TRP A 156 -5.74 -1.63 -16.88
CA TRP A 156 -6.52 -2.26 -15.82
C TRP A 156 -6.76 -1.25 -14.72
N MET A 157 -7.90 -1.32 -14.03
CA MET A 157 -8.01 -0.59 -12.76
C MET A 157 -7.19 -1.32 -11.70
N ALA A 158 -6.48 -0.59 -10.85
CA ALA A 158 -5.55 -1.18 -9.90
C ALA A 158 -6.25 -2.02 -8.82
N ASP A 159 -7.48 -1.64 -8.46
CA ASP A 159 -8.40 -2.42 -7.62
C ASP A 159 -8.83 -3.72 -8.29
N ASP A 160 -9.36 -3.68 -9.51
CA ASP A 160 -9.77 -4.88 -10.26
C ASP A 160 -8.63 -5.89 -10.37
N ALA A 161 -7.43 -5.40 -10.69
CA ALA A 161 -6.25 -6.25 -10.81
C ALA A 161 -5.80 -6.89 -9.49
N MET A 162 -6.02 -6.22 -8.35
CA MET A 162 -5.75 -6.80 -7.04
C MET A 162 -6.80 -7.83 -6.66
N MET A 163 -8.08 -7.55 -6.94
CA MET A 163 -9.17 -8.48 -6.69
C MET A 163 -8.97 -9.80 -7.45
N GLU A 164 -8.69 -9.72 -8.76
CA GLU A 164 -8.40 -10.91 -9.57
C GLU A 164 -7.17 -11.67 -9.04
N ARG A 165 -6.15 -10.94 -8.55
CA ARG A 165 -4.96 -11.57 -7.96
C ARG A 165 -5.28 -12.30 -6.66
N VAL A 166 -6.21 -11.79 -5.86
CA VAL A 166 -6.67 -12.45 -4.62
C VAL A 166 -7.60 -13.62 -4.93
N GLU A 167 -8.42 -13.52 -5.97
CA GLU A 167 -9.33 -14.59 -6.41
C GLU A 167 -8.59 -15.88 -6.74
N VAL A 168 -7.41 -15.78 -7.34
CA VAL A 168 -6.59 -16.92 -7.77
C VAL A 168 -5.62 -17.45 -6.70
N LEU A 169 -5.65 -16.92 -5.47
CA LEU A 169 -4.94 -17.48 -4.30
C LEU A 169 -5.64 -18.73 -3.78
#